data_AF-A0A2A5V370-F1
#
_entry.id   AF-A0A2A5V370-F1
#
_cell.length_a   1.000
_cell.length_b   1.000
_cell.length_c   1.000
_cell.angle_alpha   90.00
_cell.angle_beta   90.00
_cell.angle_gamma   90.00
#
_symmetry.space_group_name_H-M   'P 1'
#
loop_
_entity.id
_entity.type
_entity.pdbx_description
1 polymer ?
#
loop_
_entity_poly.entity_id
_entity_poly.type
_entity_poly.pdbx_seq_one_letter_code
_entity_poly.pdbx_strand_id
1 'polypeptide(L)'
;MKKKQKKSKKNNKKKKPRKFKKSKKIKKNFKKKKTSIKKTKRKKKIVSVRIKKKLLNKTIKKNPKESLILKLVKFQLSFKPQFNLKINFSLEKYIQGFFDKISETISNYKVFKVEEKRRLRLEKIENARIEKIEIEKEKKETEILRLKLKEQTLKDEVKLEKQRTKDIKLFLRKEQAILRIEQAEKQKQFLKQLKLERQIEKFRIREVKELEKLEKISLREKREDYSGLQERIDKLKEKYRIIRDQKIKERVEALGVELKGNEDRETLLLKEKEYNLARQKIEFALESFYRSASSLVFQLNKRHITRDMSIFRCIDRRFETGEIFIKWDETDDEEWLLLIYIKDNSPDKGIVIEDKTNPEKNISHEFRSIDIFKASDAMVDSLTQLIARKRDKNNN
;
A
#
# COMPACT_ATOMS: atom_id res chain seq x y z
N MET A 1 45.29 -16.42 6.24
CA MET A 1 44.91 -17.45 7.23
C MET A 1 43.45 -17.26 7.65
N LYS A 2 42.55 -18.16 7.23
CA LYS A 2 41.09 -18.07 7.50
C LYS A 2 40.79 -18.50 8.95
N LYS A 3 40.28 -17.59 9.77
CA LYS A 3 39.81 -17.89 11.15
C LYS A 3 38.49 -18.67 11.09
N LYS A 4 38.54 -19.96 11.48
CA LYS A 4 37.38 -20.80 11.79
C LYS A 4 36.66 -20.25 13.04
N GLN A 5 35.39 -19.84 12.90
CA GLN A 5 34.51 -19.64 14.05
C GLN A 5 33.71 -20.93 14.33
N LYS A 6 33.81 -21.40 15.57
CA LYS A 6 33.15 -22.59 16.13
C LYS A 6 31.63 -22.37 16.18
N LYS A 7 30.86 -23.27 15.54
CA LYS A 7 29.41 -23.40 15.76
C LYS A 7 29.15 -24.01 17.14
N SER A 8 28.60 -23.23 18.07
CA SER A 8 28.10 -23.74 19.35
C SER A 8 26.74 -24.43 19.15
N LYS A 9 26.68 -25.76 19.35
CA LYS A 9 25.44 -26.54 19.44
C LYS A 9 24.62 -26.07 20.65
N LYS A 10 23.45 -25.46 20.43
CA LYS A 10 22.46 -25.18 21.49
C LYS A 10 21.56 -26.40 21.67
N ASN A 11 21.71 -27.08 22.81
CA ASN A 11 20.87 -28.20 23.23
C ASN A 11 19.42 -27.73 23.46
N ASN A 12 18.48 -28.29 22.71
CA ASN A 12 17.03 -28.13 22.92
C ASN A 12 16.59 -28.90 24.17
N LYS A 13 16.54 -28.24 25.33
CA LYS A 13 15.79 -28.75 26.50
C LYS A 13 14.29 -28.59 26.24
N LYS A 14 13.59 -29.70 25.99
CA LYS A 14 12.12 -29.80 25.92
C LYS A 14 11.50 -29.23 27.21
N LYS A 15 10.75 -28.13 27.12
CA LYS A 15 9.92 -27.62 28.21
C LYS A 15 8.65 -28.49 28.31
N LYS A 16 8.40 -29.08 29.50
CA LYS A 16 7.17 -29.81 29.84
C LYS A 16 5.93 -28.91 29.68
N PRO A 17 4.77 -29.42 29.24
CA PRO A 17 3.56 -28.62 29.09
C PRO A 17 2.97 -28.24 30.47
N ARG A 18 2.68 -26.95 30.66
CA ARG A 18 1.94 -26.46 31.84
C ARG A 18 0.49 -26.94 31.74
N LYS A 19 0.04 -27.69 32.76
CA LYS A 19 -1.37 -28.10 32.93
C LYS A 19 -2.25 -26.85 33.09
N PHE A 20 -3.25 -26.68 32.23
CA PHE A 20 -4.32 -25.70 32.40
C PHE A 20 -5.14 -26.02 33.65
N LYS A 21 -5.15 -25.13 34.65
CA LYS A 21 -6.12 -25.19 35.75
C LYS A 21 -7.49 -24.75 35.22
N LYS A 22 -8.47 -25.65 35.23
CA LYS A 22 -9.89 -25.34 35.00
C LYS A 22 -10.37 -24.37 36.09
N SER A 23 -10.82 -23.18 35.71
CA SER A 23 -11.51 -22.26 36.64
C SER A 23 -12.88 -22.84 37.02
N LYS A 24 -13.10 -23.12 38.30
CA LYS A 24 -14.40 -23.52 38.85
C LYS A 24 -15.42 -22.38 38.65
N LYS A 25 -16.60 -22.73 38.14
CA LYS A 25 -17.78 -21.86 38.00
C LYS A 25 -18.18 -21.31 39.38
N ILE A 26 -18.18 -19.99 39.55
CA ILE A 26 -18.78 -19.33 40.71
C ILE A 26 -20.26 -19.09 40.39
N LYS A 27 -21.15 -19.71 41.17
CA LYS A 27 -22.61 -19.51 41.14
C LYS A 27 -22.93 -18.05 41.50
N LYS A 28 -23.73 -17.37 40.67
CA LYS A 28 -24.27 -16.03 40.96
C LYS A 28 -25.37 -16.14 42.04
N ASN A 29 -25.08 -15.69 43.26
CA ASN A 29 -26.12 -15.37 44.25
C ASN A 29 -26.56 -13.92 44.03
N PHE A 30 -27.82 -13.74 43.65
CA PHE A 30 -28.50 -12.44 43.68
C PHE A 30 -28.72 -12.01 45.13
N LYS A 31 -28.01 -10.98 45.60
CA LYS A 31 -28.40 -10.20 46.79
C LYS A 31 -28.70 -8.77 46.35
N LYS A 32 -29.98 -8.38 46.46
CA LYS A 32 -30.49 -7.01 46.28
C LYS A 32 -29.73 -6.07 47.24
N LYS A 33 -28.92 -5.16 46.71
CA LYS A 33 -28.40 -4.00 47.48
C LYS A 33 -29.36 -2.84 47.32
N LYS A 34 -30.03 -2.47 48.42
CA LYS A 34 -30.73 -1.19 48.58
C LYS A 34 -29.71 -0.05 48.42
N THR A 35 -29.92 0.84 47.46
CA THR A 35 -29.16 2.09 47.33
C THR A 35 -29.66 3.07 48.38
N SER A 36 -28.86 3.35 49.42
CA SER A 36 -29.08 4.47 50.32
C SER A 36 -28.57 5.76 49.67
N ILE A 37 -29.50 6.62 49.27
CA ILE A 37 -29.24 7.97 48.80
C ILE A 37 -28.77 8.80 50.01
N LYS A 38 -27.46 9.02 50.17
CA LYS A 38 -26.94 10.02 51.12
C LYS A 38 -27.18 11.42 50.55
N LYS A 39 -28.29 12.06 50.94
CA LYS A 39 -28.55 13.49 50.74
C LYS A 39 -27.60 14.30 51.62
N THR A 40 -26.63 14.98 51.04
CA THR A 40 -25.82 16.00 51.73
C THR A 40 -26.62 17.30 51.86
N LYS A 41 -27.21 17.53 53.03
CA LYS A 41 -27.81 18.83 53.40
C LYS A 41 -26.70 19.84 53.71
N ARG A 42 -26.37 20.76 52.79
CA ARG A 42 -25.63 21.99 53.13
C ARG A 42 -26.65 23.05 53.58
N LYS A 43 -26.75 23.28 54.90
CA LYS A 43 -27.47 24.44 55.47
C LYS A 43 -26.71 25.73 55.13
N LYS A 44 -27.30 26.63 54.34
CA LYS A 44 -26.84 28.03 54.24
C LYS A 44 -27.34 28.77 55.49
N LYS A 45 -26.44 29.24 56.36
CA LYS A 45 -26.78 30.25 57.38
C LYS A 45 -26.88 31.60 56.67
N ILE A 46 -28.09 32.16 56.64
CA ILE A 46 -28.32 33.58 56.30
C ILE A 46 -28.06 34.36 57.58
N VAL A 47 -27.02 35.19 57.60
CA VAL A 47 -26.78 36.16 58.68
C VAL A 47 -27.40 37.48 58.24
N SER A 48 -28.56 37.83 58.83
CA SER A 48 -29.17 39.15 58.66
C SER A 48 -28.53 40.14 59.62
N VAL A 49 -27.71 41.06 59.11
CA VAL A 49 -27.16 42.16 59.92
C VAL A 49 -28.20 43.29 59.98
N ARG A 50 -28.79 43.51 61.17
CA ARG A 50 -29.66 44.66 61.46
C ARG A 50 -28.79 45.85 61.85
N ILE A 51 -28.79 46.91 61.05
CA ILE A 51 -28.16 48.20 61.38
C ILE A 51 -29.24 49.10 62.02
N LYS A 52 -29.10 49.42 63.30
CA LYS A 52 -29.94 50.41 63.99
C LYS A 52 -29.38 51.81 63.71
N LYS A 53 -30.18 52.71 63.11
CA LYS A 53 -29.88 54.15 63.06
C LYS A 53 -30.49 54.84 64.29
N LYS A 54 -29.68 55.56 65.08
CA LYS A 54 -30.16 56.52 66.09
C LYS A 54 -30.29 57.90 65.42
N LEU A 55 -31.47 58.49 65.50
CA LEU A 55 -31.70 59.91 65.20
C LEU A 55 -31.53 60.71 66.50
N LEU A 56 -30.71 61.75 66.47
CA LEU A 56 -30.52 62.71 67.55
C LEU A 56 -31.10 64.06 67.09
N ASN A 57 -32.23 64.46 67.68
CA ASN A 57 -32.84 65.77 67.49
C ASN A 57 -32.11 66.80 68.36
N LYS A 58 -31.72 67.94 67.80
CA LYS A 58 -31.12 69.07 68.54
C LYS A 58 -32.08 70.26 68.47
N THR A 59 -32.64 70.63 69.61
CA THR A 59 -33.51 71.80 69.80
C THR A 59 -32.67 73.07 69.92
N ILE A 60 -33.09 74.16 69.26
CA ILE A 60 -32.41 75.47 69.29
C ILE A 60 -33.21 76.41 70.21
N LYS A 61 -32.58 76.91 71.28
CA LYS A 61 -33.10 77.93 72.19
C LYS A 61 -33.00 79.33 71.54
N LYS A 62 -34.06 80.16 71.69
CA LYS A 62 -34.12 81.57 71.26
C LYS A 62 -33.35 82.48 72.23
N ASN A 63 -32.62 83.47 71.68
CA ASN A 63 -31.90 84.51 72.42
C ASN A 63 -32.80 85.73 72.79
N PRO A 64 -32.43 86.49 73.85
CA PRO A 64 -33.24 87.57 74.44
C PRO A 64 -33.29 88.88 73.62
N LYS A 65 -34.29 89.72 73.94
CA LYS A 65 -34.79 90.88 73.16
C LYS A 65 -33.74 92.00 72.96
N GLU A 66 -33.52 92.41 71.70
CA GLU A 66 -32.66 93.53 71.30
C GLU A 66 -33.28 94.91 71.63
N SER A 67 -32.44 95.89 72.00
CA SER A 67 -32.83 97.28 72.30
C SER A 67 -33.37 98.02 71.06
N LEU A 68 -34.31 98.94 71.24
CA LEU A 68 -35.01 99.64 70.15
C LEU A 68 -34.05 100.46 69.26
N ILE A 69 -32.98 101.02 69.83
CA ILE A 69 -31.97 101.78 69.09
C ILE A 69 -31.19 100.85 68.14
N LEU A 70 -30.78 99.66 68.59
CA LEU A 70 -30.12 98.66 67.73
C LEU A 70 -31.04 98.17 66.60
N LYS A 71 -32.34 98.00 66.86
CA LYS A 71 -33.32 97.68 65.80
C LYS A 71 -33.43 98.79 64.75
N LEU A 72 -33.38 100.05 65.18
CA LEU A 72 -33.45 101.21 64.28
C LEU A 72 -32.22 101.31 63.38
N VAL A 73 -31.01 101.06 63.92
CA VAL A 73 -29.78 101.09 63.10
C VAL A 73 -29.72 99.90 62.14
N LYS A 74 -30.08 98.68 62.58
CA LYS A 74 -30.26 97.52 61.68
C LYS A 74 -31.25 97.79 60.57
N PHE A 75 -32.40 98.37 60.92
CA PHE A 75 -33.43 98.74 59.96
C PHE A 75 -32.89 99.77 58.98
N GLN A 76 -32.22 100.82 59.42
CA GLN A 76 -31.69 101.85 58.52
C GLN A 76 -30.52 101.37 57.64
N LEU A 77 -29.73 100.38 58.09
CA LEU A 77 -28.67 99.79 57.27
C LEU A 77 -29.21 98.75 56.26
N SER A 78 -30.36 98.12 56.53
CA SER A 78 -31.09 97.30 55.56
C SER A 78 -32.01 98.11 54.63
N PHE A 79 -32.45 99.29 55.09
CA PHE A 79 -33.25 100.25 54.31
C PHE A 79 -32.36 101.05 53.34
N LYS A 80 -32.70 101.04 52.06
CA LYS A 80 -32.17 101.99 51.05
C LYS A 80 -33.31 102.95 50.66
N PRO A 81 -33.39 104.18 51.23
CA PRO A 81 -34.52 105.07 50.97
C PRO A 81 -34.40 105.81 49.63
N GLN A 82 -35.52 105.96 48.91
CA GLN A 82 -35.69 106.75 47.68
C GLN A 82 -36.91 107.70 47.80
N PHE A 83 -36.92 108.68 48.72
CA PHE A 83 -38.04 109.64 48.82
C PHE A 83 -37.59 111.09 49.11
N ASN A 84 -38.13 112.04 48.32
CA ASN A 84 -37.96 113.49 48.45
C ASN A 84 -39.21 114.11 49.10
N LEU A 85 -39.10 114.66 50.31
CA LEU A 85 -40.15 115.47 50.93
C LEU A 85 -39.55 116.79 51.44
N LYS A 86 -40.19 117.92 51.08
CA LYS A 86 -39.95 119.27 51.60
C LYS A 86 -41.20 119.69 52.38
N ILE A 87 -41.07 120.33 53.55
CA ILE A 87 -41.95 121.39 54.13
C ILE A 87 -41.33 121.89 55.47
N ASN A 88 -41.69 123.14 55.85
CA ASN A 88 -40.91 124.16 56.57
C ASN A 88 -41.40 124.46 58.03
N PHE A 89 -40.50 125.09 58.81
CA PHE A 89 -40.39 125.43 60.26
C PHE A 89 -41.56 126.23 60.92
N SER A 90 -41.70 126.40 62.27
CA SER A 90 -40.82 127.16 63.21
C SER A 90 -41.12 126.95 64.72
N LEU A 91 -40.10 126.68 65.56
CA LEU A 91 -40.23 126.54 67.04
C LEU A 91 -38.98 127.04 67.82
N GLU A 92 -38.53 128.26 67.58
CA GLU A 92 -37.24 128.85 68.03
C GLU A 92 -37.03 129.06 69.57
N LYS A 93 -37.80 128.43 70.46
CA LYS A 93 -37.51 128.47 71.92
C LYS A 93 -37.59 127.14 72.67
N TYR A 94 -38.19 126.11 72.07
CA TYR A 94 -38.26 124.75 72.67
C TYR A 94 -37.12 123.83 72.25
N ILE A 95 -36.21 124.37 71.44
CA ILE A 95 -35.23 123.62 70.69
C ILE A 95 -33.91 123.40 71.49
N GLN A 96 -33.56 124.29 72.42
CA GLN A 96 -32.27 124.24 73.12
C GLN A 96 -32.12 123.01 74.04
N GLY A 97 -33.06 122.75 74.95
CA GLY A 97 -33.01 121.58 75.85
C GLY A 97 -33.35 120.24 75.18
N PHE A 98 -34.05 120.29 74.04
CA PHE A 98 -34.32 119.12 73.20
C PHE A 98 -33.03 118.67 72.49
N PHE A 99 -32.20 119.61 72.03
CA PHE A 99 -30.93 119.31 71.39
C PHE A 99 -29.88 118.71 72.33
N ASP A 100 -29.83 119.06 73.61
CA ASP A 100 -28.86 118.44 74.54
C ASP A 100 -29.19 116.97 74.82
N LYS A 101 -30.47 116.65 75.06
CA LYS A 101 -30.95 115.27 75.26
C LYS A 101 -30.89 114.44 73.97
N ILE A 102 -31.02 115.09 72.83
CA ILE A 102 -30.81 114.50 71.51
C ILE A 102 -29.33 114.37 71.17
N SER A 103 -28.47 115.26 71.65
CA SER A 103 -27.03 115.24 71.39
C SER A 103 -26.39 113.99 71.97
N GLU A 104 -26.78 113.59 73.20
CA GLU A 104 -26.33 112.33 73.80
C GLU A 104 -26.83 111.10 73.02
N THR A 105 -28.10 111.09 72.58
CA THR A 105 -28.66 109.97 71.80
C THR A 105 -28.14 109.91 70.36
N ILE A 106 -27.85 111.05 69.72
CA ILE A 106 -27.20 111.17 68.41
C ILE A 106 -25.75 110.71 68.50
N SER A 107 -25.04 111.07 69.57
CA SER A 107 -23.65 110.66 69.79
C SER A 107 -23.57 109.14 69.98
N ASN A 108 -24.46 108.56 70.80
CA ASN A 108 -24.60 107.11 70.93
C ASN A 108 -24.96 106.43 69.61
N TYR A 109 -25.89 106.99 68.83
CA TYR A 109 -26.26 106.48 67.50
C TYR A 109 -25.09 106.53 66.50
N LYS A 110 -24.27 107.60 66.51
CA LYS A 110 -23.06 107.71 65.67
C LYS A 110 -22.05 106.62 66.01
N VAL A 111 -21.83 106.36 67.31
CA VAL A 111 -20.95 105.28 67.79
C VAL A 111 -21.48 103.91 67.37
N PHE A 112 -22.76 103.60 67.64
CA PHE A 112 -23.39 102.33 67.24
C PHE A 112 -23.37 102.11 65.73
N LYS A 113 -23.57 103.16 64.91
CA LYS A 113 -23.53 103.07 63.45
C LYS A 113 -22.14 102.72 62.91
N VAL A 114 -21.07 103.26 63.51
CA VAL A 114 -19.68 102.93 63.15
C VAL A 114 -19.35 101.50 63.58
N GLU A 115 -19.78 101.11 64.77
CA GLU A 115 -19.58 99.78 65.33
C GLU A 115 -20.32 98.70 64.54
N GLU A 116 -21.56 98.97 64.12
CA GLU A 116 -22.35 98.05 63.30
C GLU A 116 -21.84 97.93 61.86
N LYS A 117 -21.31 99.02 61.27
CA LYS A 117 -20.58 98.97 60.00
C LYS A 117 -19.31 98.13 60.09
N ARG A 118 -18.57 98.22 61.20
CA ARG A 118 -17.40 97.37 61.47
C ARG A 118 -17.80 95.91 61.62
N ARG A 119 -18.87 95.62 62.37
CA ARG A 119 -19.46 94.29 62.52
C ARG A 119 -19.87 93.69 61.16
N LEU A 120 -20.59 94.42 60.32
CA LEU A 120 -20.98 93.98 58.97
C LEU A 120 -19.78 93.69 58.06
N ARG A 121 -18.69 94.47 58.17
CA ARG A 121 -17.45 94.21 57.41
C ARG A 121 -16.76 92.93 57.89
N LEU A 122 -16.68 92.72 59.21
CA LEU A 122 -16.11 91.51 59.79
C LEU A 122 -16.95 90.27 59.43
N GLU A 123 -18.27 90.37 59.50
CA GLU A 123 -19.21 89.31 59.13
C GLU A 123 -19.10 88.94 57.64
N LYS A 124 -18.92 89.92 56.75
CA LYS A 124 -18.66 89.65 55.32
C LYS A 124 -17.34 88.89 55.08
N ILE A 125 -16.29 89.24 55.82
CA ILE A 125 -14.98 88.56 55.72
C ILE A 125 -15.08 87.14 56.27
N GLU A 126 -15.80 86.95 57.38
CA GLU A 126 -16.05 85.65 57.98
C GLU A 126 -16.88 84.75 57.06
N ASN A 127 -17.98 85.26 56.51
CA ASN A 127 -18.80 84.54 55.54
C ASN A 127 -18.01 84.15 54.28
N ALA A 128 -17.21 85.06 53.72
CA ALA A 128 -16.36 84.76 52.55
C ALA A 128 -15.28 83.70 52.85
N ARG A 129 -14.76 83.65 54.09
CA ARG A 129 -13.84 82.57 54.52
C ARG A 129 -14.58 81.25 54.67
N ILE A 130 -15.77 81.26 55.27
CA ILE A 130 -16.62 80.07 55.43
C ILE A 130 -16.99 79.49 54.06
N GLU A 131 -17.43 80.32 53.12
CA GLU A 131 -17.75 79.90 51.74
C GLU A 131 -16.53 79.27 51.04
N LYS A 132 -15.34 79.86 51.15
CA LYS A 132 -14.11 79.27 50.58
C LYS A 132 -13.78 77.90 51.20
N ILE A 133 -13.93 77.77 52.51
CA ILE A 133 -13.72 76.50 53.22
C ILE A 133 -14.77 75.47 52.79
N GLU A 134 -16.01 75.88 52.58
CA GLU A 134 -17.11 75.02 52.14
C GLU A 134 -16.89 74.53 50.71
N ILE A 135 -16.53 75.42 49.78
CA ILE A 135 -16.14 75.07 48.41
C ILE A 135 -14.95 74.12 48.38
N GLU A 136 -13.93 74.31 49.23
CA GLU A 136 -12.78 73.42 49.30
C GLU A 136 -13.15 72.04 49.87
N LYS A 137 -14.05 71.99 50.86
CA LYS A 137 -14.61 70.74 51.38
C LYS A 137 -15.42 70.01 50.31
N GLU A 138 -16.30 70.70 49.59
CA GLU A 138 -17.07 70.13 48.49
C GLU A 138 -16.15 69.58 47.39
N LYS A 139 -15.10 70.32 47.00
CA LYS A 139 -14.10 69.83 46.03
C LYS A 139 -13.42 68.54 46.52
N LYS A 140 -12.96 68.52 47.77
CA LYS A 140 -12.35 67.31 48.37
C LYS A 140 -13.34 66.14 48.40
N GLU A 141 -14.60 66.37 48.74
CA GLU A 141 -15.64 65.34 48.73
C GLU A 141 -15.92 64.81 47.32
N THR A 142 -15.99 65.68 46.31
CA THR A 142 -16.17 65.26 44.90
C THR A 142 -14.98 64.46 44.38
N GLU A 143 -13.75 64.81 44.76
CA GLU A 143 -12.54 64.05 44.40
C GLU A 143 -12.53 62.66 45.06
N ILE A 144 -12.88 62.58 46.36
CA ILE A 144 -13.01 61.31 47.07
C ILE A 144 -14.09 60.43 46.41
N LEU A 145 -15.25 61.01 46.04
CA LEU A 145 -16.31 60.29 45.32
C LEU A 145 -15.83 59.79 43.95
N ARG A 146 -15.10 60.63 43.20
CA ARG A 146 -14.50 60.23 41.91
C ARG A 146 -13.47 59.11 42.07
N LEU A 147 -12.60 59.19 43.07
CA LEU A 147 -11.62 58.14 43.36
C LEU A 147 -12.31 56.83 43.74
N LYS A 148 -13.37 56.89 44.57
CA LYS A 148 -14.15 55.72 44.96
C LYS A 148 -14.87 55.06 43.77
N LEU A 149 -15.42 55.86 42.85
CA LEU A 149 -16.00 55.36 41.60
C LEU A 149 -14.94 54.66 40.73
N LYS A 150 -13.76 55.27 40.55
CA LYS A 150 -12.64 54.66 39.81
C LYS A 150 -12.15 53.35 40.45
N GLU A 151 -12.10 53.29 41.77
CA GLU A 151 -11.72 52.06 42.49
C GLU A 151 -12.76 50.96 42.28
N GLN A 152 -14.06 51.31 42.26
CA GLN A 152 -15.13 50.37 41.96
C GLN A 152 -15.05 49.86 40.52
N THR A 153 -14.82 50.72 39.52
CA THR A 153 -14.67 50.30 38.11
C THR A 153 -13.49 49.35 37.94
N LEU A 154 -12.33 49.67 38.54
CA LEU A 154 -11.15 48.78 38.49
C LEU A 154 -11.44 47.42 39.14
N LYS A 155 -12.14 47.39 40.28
CA LYS A 155 -12.55 46.14 40.94
C LYS A 155 -13.49 45.31 40.06
N ASP A 156 -14.40 45.95 39.33
CA ASP A 156 -15.35 45.26 38.46
C ASP A 156 -14.71 44.77 37.16
N GLU A 157 -13.75 45.51 36.59
CA GLU A 157 -12.91 45.03 35.48
C GLU A 157 -12.13 43.77 35.85
N VAL A 158 -11.48 43.76 37.03
CA VAL A 158 -10.73 42.59 37.52
C VAL A 158 -11.67 41.39 37.77
N LYS A 159 -12.89 41.61 38.26
CA LYS A 159 -13.89 40.54 38.39
C LYS A 159 -14.32 40.01 37.02
N LEU A 160 -14.52 40.90 36.05
CA LEU A 160 -14.94 40.56 34.70
C LEU A 160 -13.86 39.76 33.97
N GLU A 161 -12.59 40.11 34.11
CA GLU A 161 -11.46 39.30 33.62
C GLU A 161 -11.41 37.91 34.26
N LYS A 162 -11.63 37.83 35.58
CA LYS A 162 -11.71 36.54 36.28
C LYS A 162 -12.90 35.70 35.81
N GLN A 163 -14.01 36.30 35.41
CA GLN A 163 -15.14 35.60 34.80
C GLN A 163 -14.80 35.14 33.39
N ARG A 164 -14.31 36.03 32.52
CA ARG A 164 -13.87 35.72 31.15
C ARG A 164 -12.85 34.57 31.12
N THR A 165 -11.83 34.60 31.97
CA THR A 165 -10.83 33.53 32.06
C THR A 165 -11.41 32.19 32.52
N LYS A 166 -12.40 32.21 33.42
CA LYS A 166 -13.13 30.99 33.82
C LYS A 166 -14.00 30.47 32.68
N ASP A 167 -14.67 31.35 31.97
CA ASP A 167 -15.56 31.00 30.86
C ASP A 167 -14.77 30.47 29.66
N ILE A 168 -13.62 31.08 29.34
CA ILE A 168 -12.68 30.58 28.32
C ILE A 168 -12.17 29.19 28.71
N LYS A 169 -11.75 28.98 29.97
CA LYS A 169 -11.32 27.66 30.45
C LYS A 169 -12.45 26.64 30.41
N LEU A 170 -13.69 27.04 30.71
CA LEU A 170 -14.86 26.17 30.66
C LEU A 170 -15.19 25.81 29.20
N PHE A 171 -15.12 26.77 28.29
CA PHE A 171 -15.32 26.60 26.86
C PHE A 171 -14.29 25.62 26.28
N LEU A 172 -13.00 25.84 26.53
CA LEU A 172 -11.93 24.94 26.09
C LEU A 172 -12.11 23.51 26.61
N ARG A 173 -12.55 23.32 27.86
CA ARG A 173 -12.85 21.97 28.39
C ARG A 173 -14.04 21.33 27.69
N LYS A 174 -15.09 22.10 27.37
CA LYS A 174 -16.26 21.62 26.64
C LYS A 174 -15.88 21.20 25.23
N GLU A 175 -15.12 22.03 24.51
CA GLU A 175 -14.64 21.67 23.17
C GLU A 175 -13.73 20.43 23.18
N GLN A 176 -12.77 20.35 24.11
CA GLN A 176 -11.94 19.16 24.25
C GLN A 176 -12.77 17.91 24.59
N ALA A 177 -13.86 18.05 25.34
CA ALA A 177 -14.78 16.93 25.62
C ALA A 177 -15.53 16.50 24.35
N ILE A 178 -16.01 17.45 23.54
CA ILE A 178 -16.66 17.18 22.25
C ILE A 178 -15.68 16.46 21.31
N LEU A 179 -14.46 16.95 21.17
CA LEU A 179 -13.43 16.30 20.36
C LEU A 179 -13.12 14.86 20.81
N ARG A 180 -13.07 14.61 22.13
CA ARG A 180 -12.89 13.24 22.66
C ARG A 180 -14.09 12.33 22.35
N ILE A 181 -15.30 12.86 22.41
CA ILE A 181 -16.52 12.12 22.06
C ILE A 181 -16.50 11.75 20.57
N GLU A 182 -16.23 12.71 19.68
CA GLU A 182 -16.14 12.48 18.24
C GLU A 182 -15.04 11.46 17.88
N GLN A 183 -13.85 11.58 18.49
CA GLN A 183 -12.77 10.61 18.28
C GLN A 183 -13.19 9.20 18.74
N ALA A 184 -13.86 9.09 19.88
CA ALA A 184 -14.35 7.81 20.40
C ALA A 184 -15.44 7.20 19.50
N GLU A 185 -16.32 8.02 18.93
CA GLU A 185 -17.33 7.57 17.95
C GLU A 185 -16.69 7.06 16.66
N LYS A 186 -15.73 7.80 16.10
CA LYS A 186 -14.95 7.36 14.93
C LYS A 186 -14.25 6.02 15.19
N GLN A 187 -13.61 5.87 16.34
CA GLN A 187 -12.97 4.61 16.73
C GLN A 187 -13.98 3.46 16.87
N LYS A 188 -15.17 3.70 17.45
CA LYS A 188 -16.24 2.69 17.54
C LYS A 188 -16.75 2.26 16.18
N GLN A 189 -16.98 3.21 15.26
CA GLN A 189 -17.40 2.92 13.89
C GLN A 189 -16.34 2.09 13.15
N PHE A 190 -15.07 2.50 13.23
CA PHE A 190 -13.95 1.77 12.65
C PHE A 190 -13.84 0.33 13.19
N LEU A 191 -13.97 0.14 14.50
CA LEU A 191 -13.98 -1.20 15.10
C LEU A 191 -15.18 -2.05 14.66
N LYS A 192 -16.35 -1.43 14.42
CA LYS A 192 -17.53 -2.11 13.89
C LYS A 192 -17.28 -2.55 12.45
N GLN A 193 -16.71 -1.68 11.62
CA GLN A 193 -16.34 -1.97 10.25
C GLN A 193 -15.32 -3.12 10.16
N LEU A 194 -14.24 -3.07 10.94
CA LEU A 194 -13.26 -4.16 11.00
C LEU A 194 -13.86 -5.50 11.43
N LYS A 195 -14.86 -5.51 12.33
CA LYS A 195 -15.57 -6.73 12.71
C LYS A 195 -16.43 -7.28 11.56
N LEU A 196 -17.13 -6.40 10.84
CA LEU A 196 -17.92 -6.78 9.67
C LEU A 196 -17.02 -7.31 8.55
N GLU A 197 -15.92 -6.63 8.24
CA GLU A 197 -14.94 -7.07 7.25
C GLU A 197 -14.38 -8.46 7.60
N ARG A 198 -14.01 -8.70 8.87
CA ARG A 198 -13.57 -10.03 9.33
C ARG A 198 -14.65 -11.10 9.22
N GLN A 199 -15.93 -10.74 9.38
CA GLN A 199 -17.04 -11.67 9.19
C GLN A 199 -17.24 -11.98 7.71
N ILE A 200 -17.27 -10.96 6.85
CA ILE A 200 -17.36 -11.07 5.40
C ILE A 200 -16.22 -11.94 4.87
N GLU A 201 -14.99 -11.72 5.33
CA GLU A 201 -13.83 -12.53 4.95
C GLU A 201 -14.00 -14.01 5.33
N LYS A 202 -14.56 -14.30 6.51
CA LYS A 202 -14.89 -15.67 6.93
C LYS A 202 -16.02 -16.29 6.10
N PHE A 203 -16.95 -15.48 5.57
CA PHE A 203 -17.98 -15.96 4.64
C PHE A 203 -17.37 -16.24 3.27
N ARG A 204 -16.53 -15.34 2.74
CA ARG A 204 -15.78 -15.54 1.48
C ARG A 204 -14.94 -16.81 1.50
N ILE A 205 -14.17 -17.03 2.57
CA ILE A 205 -13.35 -18.25 2.71
C ILE A 205 -14.22 -19.51 2.75
N ARG A 206 -15.45 -19.43 3.29
CA ARG A 206 -16.38 -20.56 3.30
C ARG A 206 -17.01 -20.79 1.94
N GLU A 207 -17.45 -19.73 1.27
CA GLU A 207 -18.00 -19.75 -0.08
C GLU A 207 -17.02 -20.35 -1.08
N VAL A 208 -15.76 -19.89 -1.09
CA VAL A 208 -14.71 -20.47 -1.93
C VAL A 208 -14.52 -21.95 -1.64
N LYS A 209 -14.49 -22.36 -0.37
CA LYS A 209 -14.39 -23.78 0.00
C LYS A 209 -15.60 -24.61 -0.39
N GLU A 210 -16.79 -24.03 -0.40
CA GLU A 210 -18.02 -24.69 -0.83
C GLU A 210 -18.05 -24.82 -2.35
N LEU A 211 -17.67 -23.78 -3.09
CA LEU A 211 -17.49 -23.82 -4.54
C LEU A 211 -16.43 -24.84 -4.94
N GLU A 212 -15.26 -24.87 -4.29
CA GLU A 212 -14.23 -25.89 -4.51
C GLU A 212 -14.74 -27.31 -4.24
N LYS A 213 -15.61 -27.50 -3.23
CA LYS A 213 -16.20 -28.82 -2.94
C LYS A 213 -17.23 -29.20 -4.00
N LEU A 214 -18.10 -28.28 -4.40
CA LEU A 214 -19.10 -28.50 -5.44
C LEU A 214 -18.43 -28.77 -6.79
N GLU A 215 -17.35 -28.06 -7.10
CA GLU A 215 -16.53 -28.30 -8.29
C GLU A 215 -15.88 -29.68 -8.23
N LYS A 216 -15.30 -30.08 -7.09
CA LYS A 216 -14.76 -31.43 -6.91
C LYS A 216 -15.82 -32.53 -7.03
N ILE A 217 -17.03 -32.29 -6.54
CA ILE A 217 -18.15 -33.23 -6.68
C ILE A 217 -18.58 -33.31 -8.14
N SER A 218 -18.79 -32.18 -8.82
CA SER A 218 -19.13 -32.13 -10.25
C SER A 218 -18.05 -32.76 -11.13
N LEU A 219 -16.77 -32.56 -10.82
CA LEU A 219 -15.66 -33.22 -11.52
C LEU A 219 -15.62 -34.73 -11.26
N ARG A 220 -16.01 -35.18 -10.06
CA ARG A 220 -16.09 -36.60 -9.71
C ARG A 220 -17.27 -37.27 -10.41
N GLU A 221 -18.44 -36.64 -10.41
CA GLU A 221 -19.65 -37.08 -11.11
C GLU A 221 -19.39 -37.19 -12.63
N LYS A 222 -18.77 -36.17 -13.23
CA LYS A 222 -18.29 -36.24 -14.62
C LYS A 222 -17.31 -37.39 -14.84
N ARG A 223 -16.35 -37.62 -13.93
CA ARG A 223 -15.38 -38.75 -14.05
C ARG A 223 -16.05 -40.12 -13.92
N GLU A 224 -17.09 -40.24 -13.10
CA GLU A 224 -17.87 -41.46 -12.95
C GLU A 224 -18.65 -41.75 -14.24
N ASP A 225 -19.24 -40.74 -14.89
CA ASP A 225 -19.83 -40.88 -16.23
C ASP A 225 -18.79 -41.27 -17.31
N TYR A 226 -17.56 -40.73 -17.22
CA TYR A 226 -16.47 -41.09 -18.13
C TYR A 226 -15.84 -42.46 -17.83
N SER A 227 -16.13 -43.11 -16.70
CA SER A 227 -15.53 -44.41 -16.37
C SER A 227 -15.93 -45.50 -17.38
N GLY A 228 -17.22 -45.54 -17.77
CA GLY A 228 -17.70 -46.48 -18.80
C GLY A 228 -17.15 -46.17 -20.20
N LEU A 229 -16.93 -44.90 -20.52
CA LEU A 229 -16.25 -44.50 -21.76
C LEU A 229 -14.76 -44.88 -21.71
N GLN A 230 -14.10 -44.69 -20.58
CA GLN A 230 -12.71 -45.02 -20.35
C GLN A 230 -12.49 -46.53 -20.49
N GLU A 231 -13.37 -47.36 -19.94
CA GLU A 231 -13.33 -48.82 -20.14
C GLU A 231 -13.48 -49.22 -21.62
N ARG A 232 -14.37 -48.54 -22.37
CA ARG A 232 -14.49 -48.76 -23.83
C ARG A 232 -13.24 -48.32 -24.57
N ILE A 233 -12.67 -47.17 -24.23
CA ILE A 233 -11.43 -46.66 -24.80
C ILE A 233 -10.27 -47.61 -24.50
N ASP A 234 -10.19 -48.16 -23.28
CA ASP A 234 -9.12 -49.06 -22.89
C ASP A 234 -9.25 -50.42 -23.58
N LYS A 235 -10.47 -50.95 -23.76
CA LYS A 235 -10.73 -52.12 -24.62
C LYS A 235 -10.33 -51.88 -26.07
N LEU A 236 -10.62 -50.69 -26.62
CA LEU A 236 -10.19 -50.31 -27.97
C LEU A 236 -8.67 -50.19 -28.07
N LYS A 237 -8.01 -49.55 -27.10
CA LYS A 237 -6.55 -49.45 -27.05
C LYS A 237 -5.90 -50.82 -26.99
N GLU A 238 -6.45 -51.75 -26.20
CA GLU A 238 -5.93 -53.12 -26.11
C GLU A 238 -6.06 -53.86 -27.44
N LYS A 239 -7.21 -53.74 -28.11
CA LYS A 239 -7.42 -54.27 -29.46
C LYS A 239 -6.39 -53.71 -30.46
N TYR A 240 -6.14 -52.40 -30.44
CA TYR A 240 -5.13 -51.77 -31.30
C TYR A 240 -3.69 -52.14 -30.93
N ARG A 241 -3.39 -52.43 -29.66
CA ARG A 241 -2.08 -52.95 -29.24
C ARG A 241 -1.83 -54.32 -29.86
N ILE A 242 -2.78 -55.25 -29.73
CA ILE A 242 -2.69 -56.59 -30.30
C ILE A 242 -2.48 -56.52 -31.81
N ILE A 243 -3.26 -55.71 -32.52
CA ILE A 243 -3.12 -55.53 -33.98
C ILE A 243 -1.75 -54.95 -34.35
N ARG A 244 -1.24 -53.98 -33.56
CA ARG A 244 0.07 -53.39 -33.81
C ARG A 244 1.18 -54.41 -33.57
N ASP A 245 1.09 -55.20 -32.53
CA ASP A 245 2.10 -56.21 -32.18
C ASP A 245 2.11 -57.35 -33.21
N GLN A 246 0.94 -57.76 -33.71
CA GLN A 246 0.82 -58.65 -34.88
C GLN A 246 1.51 -58.06 -36.12
N LYS A 247 1.28 -56.78 -36.46
CA LYS A 247 1.96 -56.12 -37.58
C LYS A 247 3.48 -55.95 -37.41
N ILE A 248 3.95 -55.78 -36.18
CA ILE A 248 5.39 -55.77 -35.89
C ILE A 248 5.96 -57.16 -36.18
N LYS A 249 5.28 -58.21 -35.72
CA LYS A 249 5.68 -59.60 -35.97
C LYS A 249 5.73 -59.92 -37.48
N GLU A 250 4.68 -59.60 -38.23
CA GLU A 250 4.62 -59.80 -39.69
C GLU A 250 5.77 -59.08 -40.41
N ARG A 251 6.11 -57.86 -39.98
CA ARG A 251 7.21 -57.08 -40.57
C ARG A 251 8.57 -57.65 -40.24
N VAL A 252 8.80 -58.12 -39.02
CA VAL A 252 10.07 -58.79 -38.64
C VAL A 252 10.21 -60.13 -39.35
N GLU A 253 9.12 -60.87 -39.54
CA GLU A 253 9.07 -62.12 -40.31
C GLU A 253 9.38 -61.88 -41.79
N ALA A 254 8.84 -60.80 -42.39
CA ALA A 254 9.17 -60.40 -43.76
C ALA A 254 10.64 -59.98 -43.95
N LEU A 255 11.33 -59.53 -42.88
CA LEU A 255 12.77 -59.25 -42.89
C LEU A 255 13.63 -60.54 -42.77
N GLY A 256 13.01 -61.71 -42.60
CA GLY A 256 13.69 -63.01 -42.56
C GLY A 256 14.44 -63.30 -41.26
N VAL A 257 14.12 -62.59 -40.17
CA VAL A 257 14.76 -62.80 -38.86
C VAL A 257 14.08 -63.96 -38.13
N GLU A 258 14.83 -65.02 -37.82
CA GLU A 258 14.31 -66.17 -37.07
C GLU A 258 13.75 -65.74 -35.69
N LEU A 259 12.45 -65.93 -35.50
CA LEU A 259 11.77 -65.64 -34.25
C LEU A 259 11.85 -66.85 -33.32
N LYS A 260 12.52 -66.73 -32.17
CA LYS A 260 12.48 -67.75 -31.12
C LYS A 260 11.25 -67.56 -30.24
N GLY A 261 10.08 -67.96 -30.74
CA GLY A 261 8.85 -68.08 -29.93
C GLY A 261 8.37 -66.76 -29.28
N ASN A 262 8.28 -66.73 -27.94
CA ASN A 262 7.78 -65.60 -27.14
C ASN A 262 8.86 -64.52 -26.95
N GLU A 263 9.20 -63.81 -28.01
CA GLU A 263 10.04 -62.63 -27.92
C GLU A 263 9.20 -61.37 -27.63
N ASP A 264 9.64 -60.57 -26.65
CA ASP A 264 8.98 -59.33 -26.27
C ASP A 264 8.94 -58.32 -27.42
N ARG A 265 7.93 -57.44 -27.43
CA ARG A 265 7.81 -56.36 -28.43
C ARG A 265 9.09 -55.54 -28.57
N GLU A 266 9.77 -55.28 -27.46
CA GLU A 266 11.00 -54.49 -27.46
C GLU A 266 12.15 -55.23 -28.15
N THR A 267 12.25 -56.55 -28.00
CA THR A 267 13.30 -57.33 -28.67
C THR A 267 13.04 -57.45 -30.17
N LEU A 268 11.77 -57.57 -30.60
CA LEU A 268 11.39 -57.51 -32.02
C LEU A 268 11.78 -56.17 -32.67
N LEU A 269 11.49 -55.05 -32.00
CA LEU A 269 11.84 -53.72 -32.50
C LEU A 269 13.37 -53.47 -32.50
N LEU A 270 14.09 -54.04 -31.53
CA LEU A 270 15.55 -53.97 -31.51
C LEU A 270 16.16 -54.76 -32.67
N LYS A 271 15.69 -55.99 -32.92
CA LYS A 271 16.12 -56.80 -34.07
C LYS A 271 15.82 -56.12 -35.41
N GLU A 272 14.64 -55.50 -35.55
CA GLU A 272 14.29 -54.71 -36.75
C GLU A 272 15.27 -53.54 -36.95
N LYS A 273 15.62 -52.82 -35.88
CA LYS A 273 16.58 -51.72 -35.95
C LYS A 273 17.99 -52.20 -36.27
N GLU A 274 18.43 -53.28 -35.65
CA GLU A 274 19.75 -53.88 -35.88
C GLU A 274 19.89 -54.37 -37.32
N TYR A 275 18.85 -55.01 -37.86
CA TYR A 275 18.82 -55.45 -39.26
C TYR A 275 18.90 -54.27 -40.23
N ASN A 276 18.09 -53.22 -40.00
CA ASN A 276 18.15 -52.01 -40.84
C ASN A 276 19.50 -51.30 -40.75
N LEU A 277 20.09 -51.23 -39.56
CA LEU A 277 21.40 -50.62 -39.34
C LEU A 277 22.52 -51.43 -40.00
N ALA A 278 22.44 -52.76 -39.97
CA ALA A 278 23.35 -53.63 -40.68
C ALA A 278 23.25 -53.42 -42.20
N ARG A 279 22.03 -53.38 -42.75
CA ARG A 279 21.77 -53.09 -44.17
C ARG A 279 22.32 -51.72 -44.57
N GLN A 280 22.07 -50.69 -43.77
CA GLN A 280 22.60 -49.34 -44.02
C GLN A 280 24.14 -49.30 -44.02
N LYS A 281 24.80 -50.07 -43.15
CA LYS A 281 26.27 -50.18 -43.15
C LYS A 281 26.80 -50.85 -44.42
N ILE A 282 26.12 -51.89 -44.91
CA ILE A 282 26.46 -52.56 -46.19
C ILE A 282 26.27 -51.59 -47.35
N GLU A 283 25.14 -50.88 -47.39
CA GLU A 283 24.83 -49.87 -48.41
C GLU A 283 25.90 -48.77 -48.45
N PHE A 284 26.27 -48.22 -47.29
CA PHE A 284 27.29 -47.17 -47.19
C PHE A 284 28.67 -47.66 -47.63
N ALA A 285 29.03 -48.90 -47.28
CA ALA A 285 30.30 -49.50 -47.69
C ALA A 285 30.39 -49.70 -49.21
N LEU A 286 29.30 -50.11 -49.87
CA LEU A 286 29.24 -50.31 -51.32
C LEU A 286 29.00 -49.01 -52.11
N GLU A 287 28.45 -47.97 -51.48
CA GLU A 287 28.14 -46.70 -52.15
C GLU A 287 29.37 -46.01 -52.72
N SER A 288 30.48 -46.02 -52.00
CA SER A 288 31.75 -45.46 -52.50
C SER A 288 32.25 -46.19 -53.75
N PHE A 289 32.13 -47.52 -53.78
CA PHE A 289 32.50 -48.36 -54.91
C PHE A 289 31.56 -48.15 -56.11
N TYR A 290 30.25 -48.06 -55.87
CA TYR A 290 29.27 -47.73 -56.92
C TYR A 290 29.57 -46.37 -57.57
N ARG A 291 29.83 -45.34 -56.76
CA ARG A 291 30.17 -44.00 -57.29
C ARG A 291 31.45 -44.04 -58.12
N SER A 292 32.46 -44.80 -57.67
CA SER A 292 33.71 -45.00 -58.41
C SER A 292 33.48 -45.72 -59.74
N ALA A 293 32.75 -46.84 -59.71
CA ALA A 293 32.42 -47.65 -60.88
C ALA A 293 31.56 -46.89 -61.89
N SER A 294 30.54 -46.15 -61.43
CA SER A 294 29.68 -45.32 -62.27
C SER A 294 30.46 -44.19 -62.95
N SER A 295 31.35 -43.53 -62.21
CA SER A 295 32.26 -42.52 -62.76
C SER A 295 33.20 -43.11 -63.81
N LEU A 296 33.78 -44.28 -63.52
CA LEU A 296 34.66 -44.99 -64.44
C LEU A 296 33.94 -45.33 -65.75
N VAL A 297 32.77 -45.95 -65.66
CA VAL A 297 31.94 -46.30 -66.82
C VAL A 297 31.63 -45.06 -67.65
N PHE A 298 31.23 -43.95 -67.02
CA PHE A 298 30.96 -42.69 -67.71
C PHE A 298 32.19 -42.16 -68.46
N GLN A 299 33.38 -42.20 -67.83
CA GLN A 299 34.62 -41.73 -68.45
C GLN A 299 35.03 -42.62 -69.64
N LEU A 300 34.92 -43.93 -69.50
CA LEU A 300 35.23 -44.90 -70.56
C LEU A 300 34.28 -44.73 -71.75
N ASN A 301 32.98 -44.60 -71.49
CA ASN A 301 31.97 -44.35 -72.52
C ASN A 301 32.27 -43.05 -73.28
N LYS A 302 32.68 -41.99 -72.58
CA LYS A 302 32.98 -40.70 -73.20
C LYS A 302 34.28 -40.69 -74.02
N ARG A 303 35.32 -41.41 -73.57
CA ARG A 303 36.68 -41.31 -74.14
C ARG A 303 37.07 -42.48 -75.05
N HIS A 304 36.60 -43.68 -74.73
CA HIS A 304 37.12 -44.92 -75.30
C HIS A 304 36.10 -45.74 -76.11
N ILE A 305 34.80 -45.42 -76.05
CA ILE A 305 33.79 -46.09 -76.88
C ILE A 305 33.63 -45.35 -78.21
N THR A 306 33.66 -46.10 -79.32
CA THR A 306 33.40 -45.59 -80.67
C THR A 306 31.92 -45.82 -81.04
N ARG A 307 31.45 -45.20 -82.13
CA ARG A 307 30.04 -45.27 -82.56
C ARG A 307 29.54 -46.70 -82.80
N ASP A 308 30.45 -47.61 -83.15
CA ASP A 308 30.13 -49.01 -83.52
C ASP A 308 30.18 -49.97 -82.31
N MET A 309 30.46 -49.47 -81.11
CA MET A 309 30.54 -50.27 -79.89
C MET A 309 29.35 -49.96 -78.97
N SER A 310 28.79 -51.01 -78.35
CA SER A 310 27.76 -50.87 -77.31
C SER A 310 28.31 -50.10 -76.11
N ILE A 311 27.44 -49.43 -75.34
CA ILE A 311 27.84 -48.60 -74.20
C ILE A 311 27.97 -49.48 -72.94
N PHE A 312 28.89 -49.16 -72.01
CA PHE A 312 28.89 -49.81 -70.70
C PHE A 312 27.80 -49.22 -69.81
N ARG A 313 27.10 -50.08 -69.07
CA ARG A 313 26.14 -49.70 -68.05
C ARG A 313 26.57 -50.25 -66.69
N CYS A 314 26.58 -49.38 -65.69
CA CYS A 314 26.71 -49.77 -64.29
C CYS A 314 25.30 -49.97 -63.72
N ILE A 315 24.99 -51.20 -63.30
CA ILE A 315 23.72 -51.55 -62.67
C ILE A 315 23.90 -51.57 -61.16
N ASP A 316 22.96 -50.94 -60.47
CA ASP A 316 22.95 -50.83 -59.02
C ASP A 316 21.89 -51.76 -58.41
N ARG A 317 22.34 -52.87 -57.81
CA ARG A 317 21.48 -53.77 -57.01
C ARG A 317 21.86 -53.77 -55.53
N ARG A 318 22.50 -52.70 -55.04
CA ARG A 318 22.92 -52.56 -53.64
C ARG A 318 21.77 -52.74 -52.65
N PHE A 319 20.56 -52.30 -53.02
CA PHE A 319 19.40 -52.39 -52.16
C PHE A 319 18.85 -53.83 -52.04
N GLU A 320 18.90 -54.64 -53.09
CA GLU A 320 18.24 -55.95 -53.12
C GLU A 320 19.17 -57.08 -52.72
N THR A 321 20.33 -57.20 -53.40
CA THR A 321 21.27 -58.30 -53.21
C THR A 321 22.63 -57.85 -52.65
N GLY A 322 22.89 -56.54 -52.58
CA GLY A 322 24.18 -56.02 -52.13
C GLY A 322 25.28 -56.14 -53.19
N GLU A 323 24.89 -56.10 -54.47
CA GLU A 323 25.77 -56.31 -55.61
C GLU A 323 25.73 -55.10 -56.56
N ILE A 324 26.86 -54.80 -57.19
CA ILE A 324 26.99 -53.81 -58.26
C ILE A 324 27.69 -54.51 -59.40
N PHE A 325 27.18 -54.38 -60.62
CA PHE A 325 27.86 -54.96 -61.77
C PHE A 325 27.89 -54.03 -62.96
N ILE A 326 28.91 -54.21 -63.80
CA ILE A 326 29.10 -53.49 -65.06
C ILE A 326 28.86 -54.48 -66.19
N LYS A 327 28.02 -54.10 -67.15
CA LYS A 327 27.72 -54.91 -68.34
C LYS A 327 27.69 -54.06 -69.61
N TRP A 328 27.58 -54.72 -70.76
CA TRP A 328 27.23 -54.05 -72.01
C TRP A 328 25.72 -53.76 -72.04
N ASP A 329 25.32 -52.68 -72.73
CA ASP A 329 23.91 -52.27 -72.78
C ASP A 329 22.99 -53.30 -73.46
N GLU A 330 23.55 -54.06 -74.41
CA GLU A 330 22.83 -55.03 -75.24
C GLU A 330 22.76 -56.44 -74.62
N THR A 331 23.52 -56.71 -73.55
CA THR A 331 23.60 -58.04 -72.93
C THR A 331 22.68 -58.16 -71.72
N ASP A 332 22.25 -59.39 -71.43
CA ASP A 332 21.42 -59.69 -70.26
C ASP A 332 22.18 -59.46 -68.94
N ASP A 333 21.44 -59.35 -67.84
CA ASP A 333 22.02 -59.09 -66.51
C ASP A 333 22.95 -60.22 -66.00
N GLU A 334 22.80 -61.43 -66.54
CA GLU A 334 23.62 -62.59 -66.19
C GLU A 334 25.03 -62.55 -66.84
N GLU A 335 25.19 -61.79 -67.94
CA GLU A 335 26.43 -61.61 -68.69
C GLU A 335 27.18 -60.34 -68.26
N TRP A 336 27.45 -60.22 -66.97
CA TRP A 336 28.23 -59.12 -66.42
C TRP A 336 29.74 -59.26 -66.69
N LEU A 337 30.43 -58.13 -66.74
CA LEU A 337 31.88 -58.04 -66.98
C LEU A 337 32.67 -57.87 -65.69
N LEU A 338 32.18 -57.00 -64.80
CA LEU A 338 32.70 -56.81 -63.46
C LEU A 338 31.56 -56.94 -62.47
N LEU A 339 31.77 -57.70 -61.40
CA LEU A 339 30.84 -57.85 -60.28
C LEU A 339 31.53 -57.43 -59.00
N ILE A 340 30.95 -56.47 -58.30
CA ILE A 340 31.41 -55.95 -57.02
C ILE A 340 30.36 -56.35 -55.98
N TYR A 341 30.76 -57.13 -54.99
CA TYR A 341 29.87 -57.56 -53.91
C TYR A 341 30.59 -57.61 -52.58
N ILE A 342 29.83 -57.62 -51.49
CA ILE A 342 30.39 -57.68 -50.14
C ILE A 342 30.49 -59.13 -49.67
N LYS A 343 31.62 -59.51 -49.05
CA LYS A 343 31.80 -60.87 -48.57
C LYS A 343 30.98 -61.13 -47.29
N ASP A 344 30.22 -62.22 -47.28
CA ASP A 344 29.38 -62.67 -46.16
C ASP A 344 28.40 -61.59 -45.63
N ASN A 345 27.94 -60.66 -46.46
CA ASN A 345 27.05 -59.56 -46.05
C ASN A 345 27.55 -58.76 -44.83
N SER A 346 28.87 -58.66 -44.65
CA SER A 346 29.47 -57.92 -43.55
C SER A 346 30.45 -56.86 -44.06
N PRO A 347 30.34 -55.59 -43.61
CA PRO A 347 31.22 -54.50 -44.04
C PRO A 347 32.68 -54.69 -43.62
N ASP A 348 32.96 -55.56 -42.65
CA ASP A 348 34.29 -55.74 -42.07
C ASP A 348 35.14 -56.78 -42.82
N LYS A 349 34.52 -57.69 -43.59
CA LYS A 349 35.20 -58.80 -44.26
C LYS A 349 35.78 -58.43 -45.64
N GLY A 350 35.51 -57.23 -46.12
CA GLY A 350 36.00 -56.73 -47.40
C GLY A 350 35.01 -56.85 -48.56
N ILE A 351 35.31 -56.14 -49.63
CA ILE A 351 34.55 -56.05 -50.88
C ILE A 351 35.34 -56.83 -51.93
N VAL A 352 34.66 -57.75 -52.61
CA VAL A 352 35.23 -58.59 -53.66
C VAL A 352 34.86 -57.99 -55.00
N ILE A 353 35.85 -57.89 -55.89
CA ILE A 353 35.66 -57.53 -57.30
C ILE A 353 36.03 -58.74 -58.13
N GLU A 354 35.03 -59.33 -58.78
CA GLU A 354 35.21 -60.38 -59.76
C GLU A 354 35.25 -59.78 -61.16
N ASP A 355 36.28 -60.16 -61.90
CA ASP A 355 36.56 -59.70 -63.25
C ASP A 355 36.45 -60.86 -64.24
N LYS A 356 35.47 -60.75 -65.14
CA LYS A 356 35.19 -61.66 -66.27
C LYS A 356 35.60 -61.06 -67.62
N THR A 357 36.35 -59.95 -67.62
CA THR A 357 36.75 -59.27 -68.86
C THR A 357 37.72 -60.11 -69.72
N ASN A 358 38.39 -61.12 -69.13
CA ASN A 358 39.30 -62.01 -69.83
C ASN A 358 38.68 -63.41 -70.03
N PRO A 359 38.49 -63.89 -71.27
CA PRO A 359 37.82 -65.18 -71.54
C PRO A 359 38.56 -66.42 -71.01
N GLU A 360 39.85 -66.32 -70.68
CA GLU A 360 40.68 -67.47 -70.27
C GLU A 360 40.87 -67.61 -68.75
N LYS A 361 40.70 -66.52 -67.97
CA LYS A 361 40.91 -66.52 -66.51
C LYS A 361 40.02 -65.47 -65.84
N ASN A 362 39.14 -65.91 -64.94
CA ASN A 362 38.43 -65.03 -64.03
C ASN A 362 39.36 -64.62 -62.89
N ILE A 363 39.50 -63.33 -62.64
CA ILE A 363 40.36 -62.81 -61.56
C ILE A 363 39.45 -62.23 -60.48
N SER A 364 39.64 -62.67 -59.24
CA SER A 364 38.94 -62.14 -58.08
C SER A 364 39.91 -61.39 -57.18
N HIS A 365 39.63 -60.10 -56.94
CA HIS A 365 40.42 -59.27 -56.03
C HIS A 365 39.59 -58.88 -54.80
N GLU A 366 40.19 -59.00 -53.63
CA GLU A 366 39.56 -58.68 -52.36
C GLU A 366 40.14 -57.37 -51.82
N PHE A 367 39.29 -56.37 -51.62
CA PHE A 367 39.65 -55.03 -51.18
C PHE A 367 38.99 -54.72 -49.84
N ARG A 368 39.65 -53.89 -49.02
CA ARG A 368 38.98 -53.30 -47.85
C ARG A 368 38.18 -52.08 -48.30
N SER A 369 37.18 -51.68 -47.51
CA SER A 369 36.38 -50.48 -47.77
C SER A 369 37.19 -49.17 -47.89
N ILE A 370 38.42 -49.15 -47.36
CA ILE A 370 39.35 -48.01 -47.43
C ILE A 370 40.17 -48.02 -48.73
N ASP A 371 40.39 -49.19 -49.33
CA ASP A 371 41.27 -49.38 -50.49
C ASP A 371 40.54 -49.09 -51.84
N ILE A 372 39.60 -48.13 -51.85
CA ILE A 372 38.75 -47.77 -53.00
C ILE A 372 39.59 -47.36 -54.23
N PHE A 373 40.67 -46.59 -54.03
CA PHE A 373 41.50 -46.13 -55.15
C PHE A 373 42.20 -47.29 -55.85
N LYS A 374 42.73 -48.26 -55.10
CA LYS A 374 43.36 -49.47 -55.67
C LYS A 374 42.35 -50.33 -56.42
N ALA A 375 41.14 -50.44 -55.88
CA ALA A 375 40.02 -51.11 -56.54
C ALA A 375 39.65 -50.39 -57.85
N SER A 376 39.62 -49.06 -57.84
CA SER A 376 39.34 -48.26 -59.04
C SER A 376 40.42 -48.44 -60.11
N ASP A 377 41.70 -48.40 -59.73
CA ASP A 377 42.81 -48.61 -60.67
C ASP A 377 42.72 -50.00 -61.32
N ALA A 378 42.46 -51.05 -60.54
CA ALA A 378 42.25 -52.39 -61.05
C ALA A 378 41.06 -52.47 -62.05
N MET A 379 39.92 -51.85 -61.72
CA MET A 379 38.77 -51.81 -62.63
C MET A 379 39.05 -51.04 -63.93
N VAL A 380 39.81 -49.94 -63.86
CA VAL A 380 40.24 -49.16 -65.03
C VAL A 380 41.09 -50.01 -65.95
N ASP A 381 42.09 -50.70 -65.40
CA ASP A 381 43.01 -51.53 -66.16
C ASP A 381 42.26 -52.66 -66.87
N SER A 382 41.38 -53.36 -66.16
CA SER A 382 40.57 -54.46 -66.71
C SER A 382 39.67 -54.01 -67.87
N LEU A 383 38.90 -52.94 -67.68
CA LEU A 383 37.99 -52.47 -68.73
C LEU A 383 38.74 -51.85 -69.91
N THR A 384 39.84 -51.14 -69.66
CA THR A 384 40.65 -50.55 -70.74
C THR A 384 41.32 -51.63 -71.58
N GLN A 385 41.85 -52.68 -70.96
CA GLN A 385 42.38 -53.85 -71.67
C GLN A 385 41.30 -54.54 -72.50
N LEU A 386 40.09 -54.67 -71.98
CA LEU A 386 38.97 -55.25 -72.73
C LEU A 386 38.63 -54.41 -73.98
N ILE A 387 38.56 -53.09 -73.84
CA ILE A 387 38.28 -52.19 -74.98
C ILE A 387 39.41 -52.28 -76.01
N ALA A 388 40.67 -52.29 -75.58
CA ALA A 388 41.82 -52.41 -76.48
C ALA A 388 41.74 -53.70 -77.31
N ARG A 389 41.48 -54.85 -76.67
CA ARG A 389 41.30 -56.13 -77.37
C ARG A 389 40.13 -56.14 -78.35
N LYS A 390 39.00 -55.51 -78.00
CA LYS A 390 37.86 -55.37 -78.93
C LYS A 390 38.21 -54.50 -80.14
N ARG A 391 38.99 -53.43 -79.96
CA ARG A 391 39.46 -52.58 -81.07
C ARG A 391 40.43 -53.31 -82.00
N ASP A 392 41.37 -54.07 -81.45
CA ASP A 392 42.31 -54.87 -82.24
C ASP A 392 41.58 -55.93 -83.08
N LYS A 393 40.50 -56.52 -82.54
CA LYS A 393 39.63 -57.45 -83.29
C LYS A 393 38.80 -56.80 -84.40
N ASN A 394 38.52 -55.50 -84.34
CA ASN A 394 37.78 -54.79 -85.38
C ASN A 394 38.70 -54.21 -86.48
N ASN A 395 40.01 -54.11 -86.22
CA ASN A 395 41.02 -53.62 -87.16
C ASN A 395 41.68 -54.74 -87.99
N ASN A 396 41.61 -55.98 -87.52
CA ASN A 396 41.93 -57.20 -88.29
C ASN A 396 40.67 -57.74 -88.95
#